data_AF-L0PBN7-F1
#
_entry.id   AF-L0PBN7-F1
#
_cell.length_a   1.000
_cell.length_b   1.000
_cell.length_c   1.000
_cell.angle_alpha   90.00
_cell.angle_beta   90.00
_cell.angle_gamma   90.00
#
_symmetry.space_group_name_H-M   'P 1'
#
loop_
_entity.id
_entity.type
_entity.pdbx_description
1 polymer ?
#
loop_
_entity_poly.entity_id
_entity_poly.type
_entity_poly.pdbx_seq_one_letter_code
_entity_poly.pdbx_strand_id
1 'polypeptide(L)'
;NAELFVLTYGSIVAQLCKEYDDYAQVNKELDKMGYNIGVRLIEDFLARTNIGRCKDFCETAEVIAKIGFKLFLNITPTVANFSPDNKQFSLIFDENPLADFVELPDDGRAQDELWYSNILCGVLKGALEMIQLQVEAHFVSDVLRGNDHTEMR
;
A
#
# COMPACT_ATOMS: atom_id res chain seq x y z
N ASN A 1 9.19 5.07 16.88
CA ASN A 1 9.70 4.53 15.59
C ASN A 1 8.72 4.71 14.44
N ALA A 2 7.43 4.37 14.58
CA ALA A 2 6.45 4.58 13.50
C ALA A 2 6.33 6.06 13.07
N GLU A 3 6.27 7.00 14.02
CA GLU A 3 6.20 8.45 13.71
C GLU A 3 7.35 8.95 12.84
N LEU A 4 8.59 8.51 13.11
CA LEU A 4 9.74 8.89 12.29
C LEU A 4 9.60 8.38 10.86
N PHE A 5 9.05 7.18 10.67
CA PHE A 5 8.77 6.61 9.35
C PHE A 5 7.70 7.42 8.61
N VAL A 6 6.59 7.77 9.29
CA VAL A 6 5.51 8.60 8.71
C VAL A 6 6.03 9.97 8.30
N LEU A 7 6.80 10.65 9.16
CA LEU A 7 7.39 11.96 8.83
C LEU A 7 8.41 11.89 7.68
N THR A 8 9.20 10.82 7.63
CA THR A 8 10.14 10.58 6.52
C THR A 8 9.38 10.35 5.22
N TYR A 9 8.32 9.54 5.26
CA TYR A 9 7.45 9.31 4.12
C TYR A 9 6.80 10.60 3.63
N GLY A 10 6.23 11.40 4.53
CA GLY A 10 5.65 12.70 4.20
C GLY A 10 6.65 13.67 3.59
N SER A 11 7.91 13.66 4.03
CA SER A 11 8.97 14.45 3.41
C SER A 11 9.28 13.99 1.98
N ILE A 12 9.26 12.68 1.71
CA ILE A 12 9.45 12.12 0.37
C ILE A 12 8.29 12.55 -0.54
N VAL A 13 7.03 12.39 -0.09
CA VAL A 13 5.85 12.79 -0.88
C VAL A 13 5.88 14.28 -1.16
N ALA A 14 6.15 15.11 -0.15
CA ALA A 14 6.25 16.56 -0.31
C ALA A 14 7.37 16.97 -1.28
N GLN A 15 8.48 16.25 -1.33
CA GLN A 15 9.54 16.49 -2.29
C GLN A 15 9.10 16.13 -3.71
N LEU A 16 8.43 14.99 -3.91
CA LEU A 16 7.91 14.58 -5.22
C LEU A 16 6.88 15.57 -5.75
N CYS A 17 5.95 16.04 -4.90
CA CYS A 17 4.97 17.05 -5.29
C CYS A 17 5.61 18.42 -5.64
N LYS A 18 6.83 18.70 -5.17
CA LYS A 18 7.58 19.91 -5.57
C LYS A 18 8.33 19.71 -6.89
N GLU A 19 8.79 18.50 -7.16
CA GLU A 19 9.53 18.15 -8.37
C GLU A 19 8.62 17.91 -9.58
N TYR A 20 7.42 17.41 -9.34
CA TYR A 20 6.43 17.10 -10.36
C TYR A 20 5.16 17.94 -10.18
N ASP A 21 4.72 18.57 -11.27
CA ASP A 21 3.47 19.35 -11.35
C ASP A 21 2.23 18.48 -11.69
N ASP A 22 2.47 17.18 -11.86
CA ASP A 22 1.47 16.16 -12.22
C ASP A 22 1.42 15.05 -11.15
N TYR A 23 0.31 14.96 -10.44
CA TYR A 23 0.07 13.92 -9.44
C TYR A 23 0.03 12.51 -10.02
N ALA A 24 -0.30 12.33 -11.30
CA ALA A 24 -0.20 11.04 -11.94
C ALA A 24 1.27 10.58 -12.04
N GLN A 25 2.22 11.50 -12.21
CA GLN A 25 3.65 11.20 -12.19
C GLN A 25 4.14 10.92 -10.77
N VAL A 26 3.66 11.68 -9.78
CA VAL A 26 3.94 11.40 -8.35
C VAL A 26 3.48 9.98 -7.97
N ASN A 27 2.26 9.60 -8.34
CA ASN A 27 1.71 8.27 -8.07
C ASN A 27 2.56 7.15 -8.70
N LYS A 28 3.04 7.35 -9.94
CA LYS A 28 3.92 6.39 -10.63
C LYS A 28 5.26 6.24 -9.92
N GLU A 29 5.87 7.33 -9.47
CA GLU A 29 7.14 7.26 -8.75
C GLU A 29 6.96 6.63 -7.36
N LEU A 30 5.87 6.94 -6.63
CA LEU A 30 5.53 6.26 -5.37
C LEU A 30 5.38 4.75 -5.55
N ASP A 31 4.64 4.33 -6.57
CA ASP A 31 4.44 2.92 -6.90
C ASP A 31 5.77 2.23 -7.25
N LYS A 32 6.60 2.86 -8.08
CA LYS A 32 7.91 2.33 -8.47
C LYS A 32 8.88 2.23 -7.29
N MET A 33 8.89 3.21 -6.39
CA MET A 33 9.67 3.14 -5.15
C MET A 33 9.18 1.97 -4.29
N GLY A 34 7.86 1.84 -4.11
CA GLY A 34 7.24 0.74 -3.41
C GLY A 34 7.63 -0.62 -3.98
N TYR A 35 7.59 -0.77 -5.31
CA TYR A 35 7.98 -1.98 -6.01
C TYR A 35 9.40 -2.43 -5.66
N ASN A 36 10.36 -1.50 -5.75
CA ASN A 36 11.76 -1.78 -5.41
C ASN A 36 11.96 -2.15 -3.93
N ILE A 37 11.14 -1.57 -3.04
CA ILE A 37 11.11 -1.95 -1.62
C ILE A 37 10.56 -3.36 -1.48
N GLY A 38 9.41 -3.67 -2.08
CA GLY A 38 8.74 -4.97 -2.00
C GLY A 38 9.62 -6.12 -2.45
N VAL A 39 10.34 -5.95 -3.56
CA VAL A 39 11.29 -6.94 -4.10
C VAL A 39 12.36 -7.34 -3.07
N ARG A 40 12.79 -6.42 -2.22
CA ARG A 40 13.80 -6.67 -1.17
C ARG A 40 13.17 -7.10 0.15
N LEU A 41 11.98 -6.58 0.46
CA LEU A 41 11.28 -6.78 1.73
C LEU A 41 10.82 -8.22 1.91
N ILE A 42 10.46 -8.89 0.81
CA ILE A 42 9.94 -10.26 0.83
C ILE A 42 10.93 -11.28 1.44
N GLU A 43 12.23 -11.09 1.25
CA GLU A 43 13.25 -11.99 1.83
C GLU A 43 13.24 -11.91 3.38
N ASP A 44 13.20 -10.69 3.94
CA ASP A 44 13.07 -10.48 5.39
C ASP A 44 11.74 -11.04 5.91
N PHE A 45 10.65 -10.82 5.17
CA PHE A 45 9.34 -11.34 5.54
C PHE A 45 9.32 -12.87 5.65
N LEU A 46 9.85 -13.57 4.65
CA LEU A 46 9.89 -15.04 4.64
C LEU A 46 10.80 -15.58 5.75
N ALA A 47 11.95 -14.95 5.98
CA ALA A 47 12.89 -15.35 7.02
C ALA A 47 12.32 -15.20 8.45
N ARG A 48 11.51 -14.17 8.70
CA ARG A 48 10.93 -13.88 10.03
C ARG A 48 9.66 -14.66 10.32
N THR A 49 8.88 -14.98 9.29
CA THR A 49 7.56 -15.61 9.46
C THR A 49 7.58 -17.13 9.33
N ASN A 50 8.61 -17.70 8.68
CA ASN A 50 8.68 -19.13 8.33
C ASN A 50 7.45 -19.62 7.55
N ILE A 51 6.80 -18.73 6.80
CA ILE A 51 5.64 -19.05 5.98
C ILE A 51 6.10 -19.80 4.73
N GLY A 52 5.48 -20.94 4.47
CA GLY A 52 5.67 -21.69 3.24
C GLY A 52 4.91 -21.10 2.05
N ARG A 53 4.84 -21.83 0.96
CA ARG A 53 4.05 -21.42 -0.21
C ARG A 53 2.55 -21.42 0.15
N CYS A 54 1.88 -20.29 -0.09
CA CYS A 54 0.43 -20.20 0.03
C CYS A 54 -0.27 -21.11 -1.00
N LYS A 55 -1.39 -21.72 -0.63
CA LYS A 55 -2.14 -22.67 -1.46
C LYS A 55 -2.99 -21.98 -2.50
N ASP A 56 -3.59 -20.85 -2.13
CA ASP A 56 -4.48 -20.08 -2.98
C ASP A 56 -4.37 -18.57 -2.67
N PHE A 57 -5.08 -17.78 -3.48
CA PHE A 57 -5.06 -16.33 -3.38
C PHE A 57 -5.77 -15.82 -2.13
N CYS A 58 -6.72 -16.58 -1.58
CA CYS A 58 -7.41 -16.24 -0.35
C CYS A 58 -6.46 -16.36 0.85
N GLU A 59 -5.67 -17.43 0.93
CA GLU A 59 -4.62 -17.58 1.94
C GLU A 59 -3.57 -16.48 1.80
N THR A 60 -3.22 -16.11 0.57
CA THR A 60 -2.29 -15.01 0.30
C THR A 60 -2.83 -13.67 0.83
N ALA A 61 -4.12 -13.38 0.61
CA ALA A 61 -4.77 -12.17 1.13
C ALA A 61 -4.70 -12.10 2.66
N GLU A 62 -4.97 -13.22 3.32
CA GLU A 62 -4.93 -13.32 4.78
C GLU A 62 -3.52 -13.17 5.35
N VAL A 63 -2.51 -13.75 4.69
CA VAL A 63 -1.11 -13.59 5.06
C VAL A 63 -0.67 -12.12 4.92
N ILE A 64 -1.06 -11.46 3.82
CA ILE A 64 -0.77 -10.04 3.60
C ILE A 64 -1.38 -9.21 4.73
N ALA A 65 -2.67 -9.38 5.00
CA ALA A 65 -3.41 -8.59 5.98
C ALA A 65 -2.96 -8.85 7.43
N LYS A 66 -2.98 -10.11 7.86
CA LYS A 66 -2.78 -10.48 9.28
C LYS A 66 -1.32 -10.57 9.69
N ILE A 67 -0.41 -10.75 8.74
CA ILE A 67 1.02 -10.96 9.03
C ILE A 67 1.85 -9.85 8.39
N GLY A 68 1.72 -9.61 7.09
CA GLY A 68 2.51 -8.60 6.38
C GLY A 68 2.30 -7.18 6.92
N PHE A 69 1.07 -6.68 6.82
CA PHE A 69 0.70 -5.36 7.33
C PHE A 69 0.94 -5.23 8.85
N LYS A 70 0.66 -6.30 9.60
CA LYS A 70 0.89 -6.31 11.05
C LYS A 70 2.38 -6.21 11.41
N LEU A 71 3.25 -6.86 10.64
CA LEU A 71 4.69 -6.87 10.90
C LEU A 71 5.35 -5.53 10.57
N PHE A 72 4.95 -4.88 9.47
CA PHE A 72 5.64 -3.68 8.95
C PHE A 72 4.97 -2.37 9.32
N LEU A 73 3.64 -2.33 9.40
CA LEU A 73 2.87 -1.11 9.69
C LEU A 73 2.05 -1.20 10.98
N ASN A 74 2.11 -2.34 11.68
CA ASN A 74 1.38 -2.61 12.92
C ASN A 74 -0.16 -2.53 12.82
N ILE A 75 -0.70 -2.55 11.59
CA ILE A 75 -2.14 -2.59 11.31
C ILE A 75 -2.57 -3.94 10.78
N THR A 76 -3.86 -4.24 10.88
CA THR A 76 -4.45 -5.47 10.33
C THR A 76 -5.66 -5.09 9.48
N PRO A 77 -5.49 -4.80 8.18
CA PRO A 77 -6.62 -4.48 7.31
C PRO A 77 -7.58 -5.67 7.21
N THR A 78 -8.86 -5.37 6.99
CA THR A 78 -9.88 -6.40 6.78
C THR A 78 -9.86 -6.85 5.33
N VAL A 79 -9.77 -8.16 5.09
CA VAL A 79 -9.90 -8.74 3.75
C VAL A 79 -11.38 -8.88 3.41
N ALA A 80 -11.82 -8.29 2.30
CA ALA A 80 -13.22 -8.27 1.88
C ALA A 80 -13.35 -8.35 0.35
N ASN A 81 -14.60 -8.27 -0.15
CA ASN A 81 -14.91 -8.07 -1.57
C ASN A 81 -14.24 -9.08 -2.54
N PHE A 82 -14.17 -10.36 -2.14
CA PHE A 82 -13.66 -11.39 -3.04
C PHE A 82 -14.50 -11.48 -4.32
N SER A 83 -13.84 -11.53 -5.47
CA SER A 83 -14.51 -11.83 -6.73
C SER A 83 -15.02 -13.27 -6.74
N PRO A 84 -16.08 -13.60 -7.51
CA PRO A 84 -16.62 -14.96 -7.58
C PRO A 84 -15.61 -16.03 -8.01
N ASP A 85 -14.55 -15.64 -8.73
CA ASP A 85 -13.45 -16.51 -9.16
C ASP A 85 -12.26 -16.53 -8.18
N ASN A 86 -12.35 -15.85 -7.04
CA ASN A 86 -11.32 -15.71 -6.02
C ASN A 86 -9.96 -15.20 -6.54
N LYS A 87 -9.98 -14.35 -7.57
CA LYS A 87 -8.77 -13.74 -8.16
C LYS A 87 -8.58 -12.28 -7.79
N GLN A 88 -9.53 -11.69 -7.09
CA GLN A 88 -9.49 -10.31 -6.62
C GLN A 88 -10.05 -10.28 -5.20
N PHE A 89 -9.52 -9.39 -4.37
CA PHE A 89 -10.02 -9.09 -3.05
C PHE A 89 -9.70 -7.63 -2.73
N SER A 90 -10.33 -7.08 -1.70
CA SER A 90 -10.02 -5.76 -1.18
C SER A 90 -9.40 -5.87 0.21
N LEU A 91 -8.48 -4.96 0.49
CA LEU A 91 -7.94 -4.68 1.82
C LEU A 91 -8.56 -3.36 2.28
N ILE A 92 -9.35 -3.44 3.35
CA ILE A 92 -10.02 -2.29 3.97
C ILE A 92 -9.21 -1.88 5.20
N PHE A 93 -8.78 -0.63 5.23
CA PHE A 93 -7.96 -0.06 6.28
C PHE A 93 -8.86 0.78 7.19
N ASP A 94 -8.98 0.36 8.46
CA ASP A 94 -9.67 1.17 9.48
C ASP A 94 -8.82 2.40 9.84
N GLU A 95 -7.50 2.23 9.91
CA GLU A 95 -6.52 3.27 10.17
C GLU A 95 -5.34 3.11 9.20
N ASN A 96 -4.94 4.19 8.54
CA ASN A 96 -3.77 4.22 7.67
C ASN A 96 -2.65 5.03 8.35
N PRO A 97 -1.61 4.39 8.93
CA PRO A 97 -0.57 5.08 9.66
C PRO A 97 0.20 6.09 8.81
N LEU A 98 0.28 5.89 7.49
CA LEU A 98 0.94 6.83 6.59
C LEU A 98 0.16 8.14 6.48
N ALA A 99 -1.15 8.09 6.60
CA ALA A 99 -2.03 9.26 6.53
C ALA A 99 -2.13 10.01 7.86
N ASP A 100 -1.53 9.50 8.94
CA ASP A 100 -1.52 10.17 10.24
C ASP A 100 -0.84 11.54 10.11
N PHE A 101 -1.56 12.60 10.49
CA PHE A 101 -1.12 14.01 10.45
C PHE A 101 -0.89 14.58 9.05
N VAL A 102 -1.46 13.97 8.01
CA VAL A 102 -1.33 14.42 6.64
C VAL A 102 -2.58 15.18 6.22
N GLU A 103 -2.38 16.36 5.65
CA GLU A 103 -3.39 17.08 4.89
C GLU A 103 -2.90 17.19 3.44
N LEU A 104 -3.76 16.87 2.47
CA LEU A 104 -3.42 17.03 1.07
C LEU A 104 -3.35 18.52 0.69
N PRO A 105 -2.52 18.91 -0.29
CA PRO A 105 -2.50 20.27 -0.81
C PRO A 105 -3.90 20.76 -1.21
N ASP A 106 -4.26 21.97 -0.78
CA ASP A 106 -5.54 22.61 -1.14
C ASP A 106 -5.43 23.35 -2.48
N ASP A 107 -5.01 22.62 -3.52
CA ASP A 107 -4.91 23.12 -4.90
C ASP A 107 -6.10 22.69 -5.78
N GLY A 108 -7.07 22.00 -5.18
CA GLY A 108 -8.27 21.46 -5.85
C GLY A 108 -8.01 20.26 -6.76
N ARG A 109 -6.76 19.78 -6.88
CA ARG A 109 -6.40 18.61 -7.71
C ARG A 109 -5.91 17.44 -6.85
N ALA A 110 -5.19 17.71 -5.76
CA ALA A 110 -4.59 16.67 -4.94
C ALA A 110 -5.64 15.69 -4.37
N GLN A 111 -6.80 16.20 -3.96
CA GLN A 111 -7.90 15.36 -3.44
C GLN A 111 -8.47 14.39 -4.49
N ASP A 112 -8.29 14.68 -5.78
CA ASP A 112 -8.83 13.87 -6.88
C ASP A 112 -7.77 12.99 -7.56
N GLU A 113 -6.52 13.43 -7.57
CA GLU A 113 -5.45 12.82 -8.35
C GLU A 113 -4.39 12.12 -7.50
N LEU A 114 -4.10 12.59 -6.27
CA LEU A 114 -2.99 12.06 -5.46
C LEU A 114 -3.43 10.86 -4.61
N TRP A 115 -2.78 9.73 -4.82
CA TRP A 115 -2.86 8.57 -3.94
C TRP A 115 -1.69 8.62 -2.96
N TYR A 116 -1.91 9.29 -1.82
CA TYR A 116 -0.82 9.58 -0.88
C TYR A 116 -0.07 8.32 -0.45
N SER A 117 -0.76 7.19 -0.27
CA SER A 117 -0.15 5.92 0.15
C SER A 117 0.16 4.95 -1.00
N ASN A 118 0.26 5.42 -2.25
CA ASN A 118 0.47 4.55 -3.43
C ASN A 118 1.75 3.70 -3.38
N ILE A 119 2.71 4.06 -2.52
CA ILE A 119 3.87 3.22 -2.21
C ILE A 119 3.48 1.81 -1.78
N LEU A 120 2.35 1.64 -1.07
CA LEU A 120 1.89 0.34 -0.58
C LEU A 120 1.49 -0.60 -1.72
N CYS A 121 0.88 -0.07 -2.78
CA CYS A 121 0.57 -0.83 -3.99
C CYS A 121 1.85 -1.38 -4.63
N GLY A 122 2.86 -0.53 -4.75
CA GLY A 122 4.18 -0.92 -5.22
C GLY A 122 4.78 -2.05 -4.39
N VAL A 123 4.79 -1.89 -3.05
CA VAL A 123 5.35 -2.89 -2.13
C VAL A 123 4.69 -4.25 -2.33
N LEU A 124 3.36 -4.30 -2.42
CA LEU A 124 2.65 -5.56 -2.66
C LEU A 124 3.02 -6.18 -4.00
N LYS A 125 3.03 -5.40 -5.09
CA LYS A 125 3.40 -5.91 -6.41
C LYS A 125 4.82 -6.47 -6.44
N GLY A 126 5.78 -5.73 -5.89
CA GLY A 126 7.18 -6.16 -5.85
C GLY A 126 7.38 -7.41 -4.98
N ALA A 127 6.72 -7.47 -3.83
CA ALA A 127 6.86 -8.61 -2.92
C ALA A 127 6.22 -9.88 -3.50
N LEU A 128 5.03 -9.77 -4.11
CA LEU A 128 4.31 -10.91 -4.65
C LEU A 128 4.94 -11.42 -5.96
N GLU A 129 5.51 -10.53 -6.78
CA GLU A 129 6.24 -10.94 -7.99
C GLU A 129 7.41 -11.89 -7.66
N MET A 130 8.13 -11.62 -6.56
CA MET A 130 9.27 -12.44 -6.13
C MET A 130 8.90 -13.87 -5.71
N ILE A 131 7.62 -14.12 -5.39
CA ILE A 131 7.07 -15.46 -5.14
C ILE A 131 6.26 -15.99 -6.33
N GLN A 132 6.53 -15.46 -7.53
CA GLN A 132 5.92 -15.85 -8.81
C GLN A 132 4.41 -15.57 -8.89
N LEU A 133 3.93 -14.56 -8.17
CA LEU A 133 2.55 -14.12 -8.20
C LEU A 133 2.47 -12.69 -8.73
N GLN A 134 2.18 -12.57 -10.03
CA GLN A 134 1.95 -11.26 -10.65
C GLN A 134 0.55 -10.76 -10.30
N VAL A 135 0.48 -9.59 -9.68
CA VAL A 135 -0.77 -8.94 -9.28
C VAL A 135 -0.80 -7.50 -9.76
N GLU A 136 -2.02 -6.97 -9.86
CA GLU A 136 -2.26 -5.53 -9.89
C GLU A 136 -2.68 -5.10 -8.48
N ALA A 137 -2.28 -3.90 -8.07
CA ALA A 137 -2.66 -3.31 -6.79
C ALA A 137 -2.91 -1.82 -7.01
N HIS A 138 -4.05 -1.32 -6.54
CA HIS A 138 -4.45 0.09 -6.66
C HIS A 138 -5.41 0.49 -5.54
N PHE A 139 -5.40 1.76 -5.16
CA PHE A 139 -6.40 2.30 -4.25
C PHE A 139 -7.73 2.55 -4.98
N VAL A 140 -8.82 2.26 -4.29
CA VAL A 140 -10.20 2.48 -4.76
C VAL A 140 -10.82 3.66 -4.01
N SER A 141 -10.53 3.80 -2.72
CA SER A 141 -10.98 4.90 -1.87
C SER A 141 -9.89 5.28 -0.86
N ASP A 142 -9.93 6.51 -0.35
CA ASP A 142 -8.99 7.00 0.67
C ASP A 142 -9.64 8.04 1.59
N VAL A 143 -9.38 7.93 2.89
CA VAL A 143 -9.85 8.91 3.89
C VAL A 143 -9.27 10.30 3.65
N LEU A 144 -8.05 10.39 3.12
CA LEU A 144 -7.42 11.68 2.75
C LEU A 144 -8.15 12.38 1.59
N ARG A 145 -8.93 11.64 0.82
CA ARG A 145 -9.76 12.14 -0.28
C ARG A 145 -11.23 12.33 0.13
N GLY A 146 -11.52 12.21 1.43
CA GLY A 146 -12.86 12.40 1.99
C GLY A 146 -13.77 11.16 1.94
N ASN A 147 -13.23 9.96 1.74
CA ASN A 147 -14.00 8.72 1.85
C ASN A 147 -14.09 8.21 3.29
N ASP A 148 -15.06 7.33 3.57
CA ASP A 148 -15.27 6.77 4.92
C ASP A 148 -14.15 5.84 5.38
N HIS A 149 -13.51 5.15 4.43
CA HIS A 149 -12.41 4.21 4.68
C HIS A 149 -11.45 4.20 3.49
N THR A 150 -10.22 3.75 3.74
CA THR A 150 -9.23 3.50 2.69
C THR A 150 -9.38 2.06 2.21
N GLU A 151 -9.57 1.88 0.91
CA GLU A 151 -9.72 0.57 0.26
C GLU A 151 -8.63 0.41 -0.80
N MET A 152 -7.94 -0.74 -0.77
CA MET A 152 -6.97 -1.13 -1.79
C MET A 152 -7.39 -2.46 -2.41
N ARG A 153 -7.23 -2.60 -3.72
CA ARG A 153 -7.66 -3.75 -4.52
C ARG A 153 -6.56 -4.28 -5.42
#